data_AF-F9QAY1-F1
#
_entry.id   AF-F9QAY1-F1
#
_cell.length_a   1.000
_cell.length_b   1.000
_cell.length_c   1.000
_cell.angle_alpha   90.00
_cell.angle_beta   90.00
_cell.angle_gamma   90.00
#
_symmetry.space_group_name_H-M   'P 1'
#
loop_
_entity.id
_entity.type
_entity.pdbx_description
1 polymer ?
#
loop_
_entity_poly.entity_id
_entity_poly.type
_entity_poly.pdbx_seq_one_letter_code
_entity_poly.pdbx_strand_id
1 'polypeptide(L)'
;MDKIAQGQVWLGSDALKLGLVDELGDFDAAVEKAGELVNQQPERAMEDFSVEWLVEEDDSWLGRLDRRFKEKSQSYLAEWFGLSNVFTQAQRPLSFLRQFNDPQGQYLYCLSCGKLN
;
A
#
# COMPACT_ATOMS: atom_id res chain seq x y z
N MET A 1 -39.44 -13.84 0.21
CA MET A 1 -38.09 -14.19 -0.26
C MET A 1 -37.52 -12.97 -0.93
N ASP A 2 -36.53 -12.35 -0.30
CA ASP A 2 -35.87 -11.15 -0.85
C ASP A 2 -34.97 -11.56 -2.02
N LYS A 3 -35.17 -10.96 -3.18
CA LYS A 3 -34.52 -11.38 -4.44
C LYS A 3 -33.11 -10.79 -4.59
N ILE A 4 -32.78 -9.76 -3.82
CA ILE A 4 -31.56 -8.96 -4.06
C ILE A 4 -30.42 -9.38 -3.13
N ALA A 5 -30.72 -9.75 -1.88
CA ALA A 5 -29.74 -10.16 -0.87
C ALA A 5 -29.51 -11.68 -0.83
N GLN A 6 -28.98 -12.25 -1.91
CA GLN A 6 -28.71 -13.71 -2.06
C GLN A 6 -27.22 -14.04 -2.23
N GLY A 7 -26.33 -13.12 -1.82
CA GLY A 7 -24.87 -13.27 -2.02
C GLY A 7 -24.39 -13.01 -3.45
N GLN A 8 -25.25 -12.45 -4.31
CA GLN A 8 -24.90 -12.06 -5.66
C GLN A 8 -24.04 -10.78 -5.66
N VAL A 9 -23.04 -10.75 -6.53
CA VAL A 9 -22.22 -9.55 -6.81
C VAL A 9 -22.94 -8.67 -7.84
N TRP A 10 -22.86 -7.36 -7.65
CA TRP A 10 -23.46 -6.36 -8.53
C TRP A 10 -22.41 -5.41 -9.07
N LEU A 11 -22.53 -5.04 -10.35
CA LEU A 11 -21.80 -3.89 -10.89
C LEU A 11 -22.41 -2.60 -10.30
N GLY A 12 -21.59 -1.57 -10.07
CA GLY A 12 -22.07 -0.30 -9.51
C GLY A 12 -23.29 0.27 -10.25
N SER A 13 -23.28 0.25 -11.59
CA SER A 13 -24.41 0.71 -12.40
C SER A 13 -25.71 -0.07 -12.19
N ASP A 14 -25.62 -1.36 -11.89
CA ASP A 14 -26.80 -2.18 -11.61
C ASP A 14 -27.25 -2.02 -10.16
N ALA A 15 -26.30 -1.88 -9.23
CA ALA A 15 -26.58 -1.52 -7.85
C ALA A 15 -27.36 -0.19 -7.77
N LEU A 16 -26.98 0.81 -8.57
CA LEU A 16 -27.70 2.08 -8.65
C LEU A 16 -29.15 1.90 -9.13
N LYS A 17 -29.37 1.14 -10.22
CA LYS A 17 -30.72 0.88 -10.75
C LYS A 17 -31.60 0.11 -9.76
N LEU A 18 -30.98 -0.73 -8.93
CA LEU A 18 -31.64 -1.51 -7.89
C LEU A 18 -31.83 -0.73 -6.58
N GLY A 19 -31.30 0.49 -6.47
CA GLY A 19 -31.34 1.29 -5.25
C GLY A 19 -30.48 0.75 -4.11
N LEU A 20 -29.44 -0.03 -4.43
CA LEU A 20 -28.46 -0.53 -3.46
C LEU A 20 -27.37 0.50 -3.14
N VAL A 21 -27.16 1.47 -4.02
CA VAL A 21 -26.29 2.64 -3.83
C VAL A 21 -27.04 3.88 -4.32
N ASP A 22 -26.73 5.04 -3.73
CA ASP A 22 -27.41 6.29 -4.04
C ASP A 22 -26.83 6.98 -5.29
N GLU A 23 -25.52 6.85 -5.51
CA GLU A 23 -24.80 7.56 -6.58
C GLU A 23 -23.56 6.78 -7.03
N LEU A 24 -23.08 7.07 -8.26
CA LEU A 24 -21.82 6.56 -8.79
C LEU A 24 -20.80 7.68 -8.86
N GLY A 25 -19.65 7.45 -8.26
CA GLY A 25 -18.54 8.39 -8.25
C GLY A 25 -17.25 7.72 -7.79
N ASP A 26 -16.21 8.51 -7.68
CA ASP A 26 -14.95 8.12 -7.06
C ASP A 26 -14.90 8.60 -5.61
N PHE A 27 -13.71 8.54 -5.02
CA PHE A 27 -13.48 8.98 -3.64
C PHE A 27 -13.73 10.49 -3.46
N ASP A 28 -13.30 11.30 -4.43
CA ASP A 28 -13.42 12.76 -4.33
C ASP A 28 -14.90 13.19 -4.32
N ALA A 29 -15.72 12.55 -5.16
CA ALA A 29 -17.17 12.75 -5.14
C ALA A 29 -17.80 12.42 -3.78
N ALA A 30 -17.32 11.37 -3.09
CA ALA A 30 -17.79 11.02 -1.75
C ALA A 30 -17.40 12.06 -0.70
N VAL A 31 -16.18 12.60 -0.78
CA VAL A 31 -15.69 13.65 0.14
C VAL A 31 -16.45 14.96 -0.07
N GLU A 32 -16.64 15.39 -1.33
CA GLU A 32 -17.42 16.57 -1.67
C GLU A 32 -18.85 16.44 -1.13
N LYS A 33 -19.48 15.28 -1.34
CA LYS A 33 -20.85 15.05 -0.87
C LYS A 33 -20.97 15.12 0.64
N ALA A 34 -19.98 14.59 1.37
CA ALA A 34 -19.93 14.69 2.82
C ALA A 34 -19.82 16.16 3.28
N GLY A 35 -18.98 16.96 2.63
CA GLY A 35 -18.85 18.40 2.91
C GLY A 35 -20.14 19.17 2.66
N GLU A 36 -20.82 18.91 1.54
CA GLU A 36 -22.14 19.50 1.24
C GLU A 36 -23.16 19.22 2.35
N LEU A 37 -23.24 17.98 2.82
CA LEU A 37 -24.20 17.57 3.85
C LEU A 37 -23.93 18.24 5.20
N VAL A 38 -22.67 18.43 5.57
CA VAL A 38 -22.29 19.17 6.79
C VAL A 38 -22.70 20.63 6.67
N ASN A 39 -22.41 21.26 5.53
CA ASN A 39 -22.67 22.68 5.30
C ASN A 39 -24.14 23.04 5.11
N GLN A 40 -25.03 22.05 4.96
CA GLN A 40 -26.48 22.25 5.05
C GLN A 40 -26.95 22.60 6.48
N GLN A 41 -26.13 22.37 7.52
CA GLN A 41 -26.40 22.73 8.91
C GLN A 41 -25.62 24.00 9.30
N PRO A 42 -26.25 25.18 9.37
CA PRO A 42 -25.55 26.46 9.56
C PRO A 42 -24.66 26.53 10.80
N GLU A 43 -25.11 25.89 11.89
CA GLU A 43 -24.40 25.80 13.17
C GLU A 43 -23.12 24.95 13.13
N ARG A 44 -22.92 24.14 12.08
CA ARG A 44 -21.78 23.23 11.90
C ARG A 44 -21.04 23.45 10.58
N ALA A 45 -21.34 24.55 9.89
CA ALA A 45 -20.70 24.85 8.62
C ALA A 45 -19.18 24.98 8.79
N MET A 46 -18.43 24.30 7.93
CA MET A 46 -16.97 24.26 7.92
C MET A 46 -16.51 24.49 6.48
N GLU A 47 -15.48 25.34 6.32
CA GLU A 47 -14.92 25.66 5.01
C GLU A 47 -13.85 24.66 4.57
N ASP A 48 -13.19 23.98 5.51
CA ASP A 48 -12.06 23.10 5.25
C ASP A 48 -12.30 21.70 5.83
N PHE A 49 -12.20 20.69 4.96
CA PHE A 49 -12.28 19.28 5.32
C PHE A 49 -10.95 18.63 4.95
N SER A 50 -10.30 18.00 5.94
CA SER A 50 -9.09 17.22 5.71
C SER A 50 -9.41 15.73 5.71
N VAL A 51 -8.77 15.00 4.80
CA VAL A 51 -8.85 13.54 4.73
C VAL A 51 -7.75 12.96 5.60
N GLU A 52 -8.14 12.22 6.63
CA GLU A 52 -7.21 11.43 7.44
C GLU A 52 -7.20 9.98 6.95
N TRP A 53 -6.05 9.53 6.45
CA TRP A 53 -5.88 8.16 6.01
C TRP A 53 -5.54 7.26 7.20
N LEU A 54 -6.49 6.41 7.58
CA LEU A 54 -6.28 5.39 8.59
C LEU A 54 -5.44 4.26 7.96
N VAL A 55 -4.13 4.32 8.15
CA VAL A 55 -3.23 3.23 7.79
C VAL A 55 -3.08 2.34 9.02
N GLU A 56 -3.24 1.03 8.85
CA GLU A 56 -2.84 0.08 9.90
C GLU A 56 -1.35 0.24 10.16
N GLU A 57 -0.99 0.78 11.32
CA GLU A 57 0.41 0.87 11.73
C GLU A 57 0.93 -0.56 11.95
N ASP A 58 1.93 -0.97 11.17
CA ASP A 58 2.65 -2.22 11.43
C ASP A 58 3.43 -2.08 12.75
N ASP A 59 2.81 -2.58 13.80
CA ASP A 59 3.36 -2.61 15.15
C ASP A 59 4.50 -3.63 15.32
N SER A 60 4.91 -4.29 14.24
CA SER A 60 6.06 -5.19 14.25
C SER A 60 7.35 -4.44 14.62
N TRP A 61 8.31 -5.21 15.14
CA TRP A 61 9.64 -4.67 15.48
C TRP A 61 10.35 -4.11 14.23
N LEU A 62 10.08 -4.66 13.04
CA LEU A 62 10.62 -4.20 11.76
C LEU A 62 9.97 -2.88 11.32
N GLY A 63 8.64 -2.76 11.41
CA GLY A 63 7.92 -1.52 11.10
C GLY A 63 8.42 -0.34 11.93
N ARG A 64 8.68 -0.57 13.24
CA ARG A 64 9.25 0.43 14.15
C ARG A 64 10.74 0.73 13.92
N LEU A 65 11.48 -0.16 13.26
CA LEU A 65 12.88 0.06 12.90
C LEU A 65 12.97 0.87 11.59
N ASP A 66 12.18 0.52 10.58
CA ASP A 66 12.16 1.22 9.28
C ASP A 66 11.82 2.71 9.44
N ARG A 67 10.84 3.05 10.29
CA ARG A 67 10.46 4.45 10.55
C ARG A 67 11.60 5.27 11.17
N ARG A 68 12.32 4.70 12.16
CA ARG A 68 13.48 5.36 12.80
C ARG A 68 14.70 5.43 11.89
N PHE A 69 14.83 4.46 11.00
CA PHE A 69 15.93 4.39 10.04
C PHE A 69 15.74 5.43 8.93
N LYS A 70 14.54 5.56 8.36
CA LYS A 70 14.24 6.60 7.35
C LYS A 70 14.52 8.02 7.84
N GLU A 71 14.31 8.30 9.13
CA GLU A 71 14.58 9.62 9.71
C GLU A 71 16.08 9.92 9.96
N LYS A 72 16.96 8.90 10.00
CA LYS A 72 18.37 9.07 10.43
C LYS A 72 19.44 8.43 9.53
N SER A 73 19.09 7.80 8.42
CA SER A 73 19.94 6.77 7.78
C SER A 73 20.92 7.18 6.68
N GLN A 74 20.94 8.41 6.16
CA GLN A 74 21.87 8.65 5.04
C GLN A 74 23.36 8.65 5.41
N SER A 75 23.76 8.71 6.70
CA SER A 75 25.18 8.80 7.08
C SER A 75 25.70 7.85 8.16
N TYR A 76 24.88 7.39 9.12
CA TYR A 76 25.41 6.73 10.33
C TYR A 76 25.53 5.19 10.28
N LEU A 77 24.92 4.53 9.29
CA LEU A 77 24.82 3.06 9.29
C LEU A 77 26.04 2.37 8.70
N ALA A 78 26.72 3.03 7.77
CA ALA A 78 27.97 2.52 7.21
C ALA A 78 29.07 2.39 8.28
N GLU A 79 29.02 3.24 9.30
CA GLU A 79 30.00 3.30 10.38
C GLU A 79 29.72 2.27 11.49
N TRP A 80 28.46 2.08 11.88
CA TRP A 80 28.10 1.13 12.96
C TRP A 80 28.34 -0.34 12.59
N PHE A 81 28.08 -0.73 11.34
CA PHE A 81 28.30 -2.11 10.89
C PHE A 81 29.76 -2.41 10.50
N GLY A 82 30.70 -1.45 10.59
CA GLY A 82 32.11 -1.69 10.29
C GLY A 82 32.36 -2.22 8.87
N LEU A 83 31.45 -1.92 7.93
CA LEU A 83 31.46 -2.46 6.57
C LEU A 83 32.45 -1.74 5.64
N SER A 84 33.19 -0.76 6.14
CA SER A 84 34.23 -0.02 5.39
C SER A 84 35.26 -0.96 4.74
N ASN A 85 35.52 -2.12 5.37
CA ASN A 85 36.52 -3.08 4.91
C ASN A 85 35.94 -4.38 4.32
N VAL A 86 34.62 -4.61 4.40
CA VAL A 86 33.97 -5.82 3.85
C VAL A 86 33.63 -5.64 2.37
N PHE A 87 33.41 -4.41 1.93
CA PHE A 87 33.09 -4.10 0.53
C PHE A 87 34.28 -4.29 -0.44
N THR A 88 35.53 -4.22 0.04
CA THR A 88 36.70 -4.40 -0.84
C THR A 88 36.93 -5.85 -1.25
N GLN A 89 36.44 -6.82 -0.45
CA GLN A 89 36.58 -8.26 -0.74
C GLN A 89 35.33 -8.88 -1.39
N ALA A 90 34.19 -8.20 -1.33
CA ALA A 90 32.95 -8.58 -2.01
C ALA A 90 32.90 -8.12 -3.50
N GLN A 91 34.02 -7.69 -4.08
CA GLN A 91 34.13 -7.31 -5.50
C GLN A 91 34.14 -8.50 -6.48
N ARG A 92 33.82 -9.72 -6.05
CA ARG A 92 33.43 -10.74 -7.02
C ARG A 92 32.13 -10.25 -7.65
N PRO A 93 32.06 -10.02 -8.97
CA PRO A 93 30.82 -9.55 -9.56
C PRO A 93 29.76 -10.62 -9.33
N LEU A 94 28.82 -10.36 -8.42
CA LEU A 94 27.55 -11.07 -8.31
C LEU A 94 26.67 -10.69 -9.51
N SER A 95 27.21 -10.82 -10.72
CA SER A 95 26.54 -10.48 -11.98
C SER A 95 25.27 -11.31 -12.18
N PHE A 96 25.19 -12.50 -11.59
CA PHE A 96 23.96 -13.30 -11.57
C PHE A 96 22.85 -12.64 -10.73
N LEU A 97 23.19 -11.88 -9.68
CA LEU A 97 22.18 -11.21 -8.86
C LEU A 97 21.47 -10.07 -9.59
N ARG A 98 22.07 -9.52 -10.65
CA ARG A 98 21.39 -8.53 -11.51
C ARG A 98 20.20 -9.11 -12.27
N GLN A 99 20.08 -10.43 -12.35
CA GLN A 99 18.94 -11.08 -12.99
C GLN A 99 17.70 -11.10 -12.08
N PHE A 100 17.87 -10.82 -10.79
CA PHE A 100 16.80 -10.70 -9.81
C PHE A 100 16.34 -9.23 -9.75
N ASN A 101 15.46 -8.84 -10.67
CA ASN A 101 14.92 -7.48 -10.81
C ASN A 101 13.39 -7.44 -10.67
N ASP A 102 12.84 -8.26 -9.77
CA ASP A 102 11.42 -8.28 -9.45
C ASP A 102 11.09 -7.13 -8.46
N PRO A 103 10.15 -6.22 -8.78
CA PRO A 103 9.78 -5.09 -7.92
C PRO A 103 9.24 -5.49 -6.54
N GLN A 104 8.67 -6.69 -6.41
CA GLN A 104 8.16 -7.25 -5.15
C GLN A 104 9.22 -8.07 -4.40
N GLY A 105 10.41 -8.27 -4.98
CA GLY A 105 11.55 -8.90 -4.32
C GLY A 105 11.43 -10.40 -4.10
N GLN A 106 10.57 -11.10 -4.85
CA GLN A 106 10.35 -12.53 -4.69
C GLN A 106 11.07 -13.32 -5.78
N TYR A 107 11.90 -14.30 -5.37
CA TYR A 107 12.71 -15.09 -6.29
C TYR A 107 12.70 -16.57 -5.93
N LEU A 108 12.51 -17.42 -6.94
CA LEU A 108 12.68 -18.87 -6.84
C LEU A 108 13.91 -19.26 -7.66
N TYR A 109 14.96 -19.76 -7.01
CA TYR A 109 16.17 -20.20 -7.69
C TYR A 109 16.34 -21.72 -7.57
N CYS A 110 16.26 -22.39 -8.72
CA CYS A 110 16.34 -23.83 -8.82
C CYS A 110 17.79 -24.27 -9.06
N LEU A 111 18.43 -24.83 -8.04
CA LEU A 111 19.84 -25.27 -8.11
C LEU A 111 20.03 -26.54 -8.95
N SER A 112 18.99 -27.36 -9.06
CA SER A 112 19.01 -28.63 -9.81
C SER A 112 17.67 -28.81 -10.49
N CYS A 113 17.48 -28.11 -11.61
CA CYS A 113 16.28 -28.26 -12.42
C CYS A 113 16.40 -29.51 -13.29
N GLY A 114 15.50 -30.46 -13.07
CA GLY A 114 15.40 -31.67 -13.89
C GLY A 114 14.90 -31.32 -15.29
N LYS A 115 15.55 -31.85 -16.33
CA LYS A 115 15.01 -31.82 -17.69
C LYS A 115 13.83 -32.79 -17.75
N LEU A 116 12.64 -32.26 -18.01
CA LEU A 116 11.52 -33.05 -18.48
C LEU A 116 11.82 -33.37 -19.96
N ASN A 117 11.96 -34.66 -20.28
CA ASN A 117 12.01 -35.15 -21.66
C ASN A 117 10.61 -35.15 -22.29
#